data_AF-A0A1Q6Q483-F1
#
_entry.id   AF-A0A1Q6Q483-F1
#
_cell.length_a   1.000
_cell.length_b   1.000
_cell.length_c   1.000
_cell.angle_alpha   90.00
_cell.angle_beta   90.00
_cell.angle_gamma   90.00
#
_symmetry.space_group_name_H-M   'P 1'
#
loop_
_entity.id
_entity.type
_entity.pdbx_description
1 polymer ?
#
loop_
_entity_poly.entity_id
_entity_poly.type
_entity_poly.pdbx_seq_one_letter_code
_entity_poly.pdbx_strand_id
1 'polypeptide(L)'
;MIAGILLVGIIAVTLTGCKHTDSSKKETEKPVITLGSDNYPPYNYLNEDGVPTGIDVELATEAFKRMGYQVDVVQINWEKKKELVESGEIDCIMGCFSMEGRLDDYRWAGPYIASRQVVAVNENSDIYKLSDLEGKNLAVQSTTKPEGIFLNRMDERIPKLENLISLGHRELIYTLEEMRQDGTFLKIIEKYLDDPQKYLEVDDLGY
;
A
#
# COMPACT_ATOMS: atom_id res chain seq x y z
N MET A 1 47.20 62.44 45.47
CA MET A 1 46.33 63.52 44.96
C MET A 1 46.91 64.01 43.64
N ILE A 2 46.00 64.37 42.72
CA ILE A 2 46.20 65.05 41.44
C ILE A 2 46.55 64.15 40.24
N ALA A 3 45.54 64.06 39.38
CA ALA A 3 45.51 63.49 38.05
C ALA A 3 46.22 64.39 37.03
N GLY A 4 46.67 63.81 35.92
CA GLY A 4 47.19 64.56 34.78
C GLY A 4 47.47 63.65 33.58
N ILE A 5 46.48 63.53 32.71
CA ILE A 5 46.50 62.81 31.43
C ILE A 5 47.48 63.49 30.46
N LEU A 6 48.36 62.73 29.81
CA LEU A 6 48.89 63.11 28.49
C LEU A 6 49.19 61.88 27.61
N LEU A 7 48.74 62.04 26.37
CA LEU A 7 48.51 61.09 25.29
C LEU A 7 49.73 60.94 24.38
N VAL A 8 50.26 59.72 24.15
CA VAL A 8 50.97 59.27 22.92
C VAL A 8 50.96 57.72 22.92
N GLY A 9 50.38 57.03 21.93
CA GLY A 9 51.15 56.47 20.82
C GLY A 9 50.53 55.19 20.22
N ILE A 10 50.02 55.32 18.99
CA ILE A 10 50.02 54.42 17.81
C ILE A 10 50.28 52.91 18.06
N ILE A 11 49.34 52.05 17.63
CA ILE A 11 49.51 50.88 16.71
C ILE A 11 48.27 49.97 16.82
N ALA A 12 47.53 49.79 15.73
CA ALA A 12 47.07 48.48 15.24
C ALA A 12 46.30 48.65 13.93
N VAL A 13 46.85 48.07 12.88
CA VAL A 13 46.30 47.98 11.53
C VAL A 13 44.95 47.26 11.56
N THR A 14 43.86 47.95 11.24
CA THR A 14 42.58 47.30 10.96
C THR A 14 42.63 46.70 9.56
N LEU A 15 43.04 45.44 9.44
CA LEU A 15 42.74 44.64 8.25
C LEU A 15 41.22 44.49 8.18
N THR A 16 40.58 45.21 7.26
CA THR A 16 39.20 45.01 6.87
C THR A 16 39.11 43.71 6.07
N GLY A 17 39.08 42.58 6.78
CA GLY A 17 38.70 41.29 6.19
C GLY A 17 37.21 41.28 5.96
N CYS A 18 36.78 41.43 4.71
CA CYS A 18 35.41 41.11 4.29
C CYS A 18 35.15 39.63 4.60
N LYS A 19 34.47 39.37 5.72
CA LYS A 19 33.90 38.07 6.02
C LYS A 19 32.77 37.86 5.01
N HIS A 20 33.06 37.10 3.96
CA HIS A 20 32.04 36.56 3.07
C HIS A 20 31.14 35.68 3.94
N THR A 21 30.02 36.24 4.37
CA THR A 21 28.90 35.46 4.90
C THR A 21 28.34 34.68 3.73
N ASP A 22 28.89 33.48 3.54
CA ASP A 22 28.15 32.38 2.91
C ASP A 22 26.86 32.24 3.70
N SER A 23 25.82 32.85 3.14
CA SER A 23 24.44 32.67 3.55
C SER A 23 24.06 31.27 3.10
N SER A 24 24.59 30.24 3.76
CA SER A 24 24.00 28.93 3.68
C SER A 24 22.57 29.12 4.18
N LYS A 25 21.61 29.05 3.26
CA LYS A 25 20.21 28.93 3.61
C LYS A 25 20.15 27.75 4.56
N LYS A 26 19.90 28.01 5.86
CA LYS A 26 19.46 26.97 6.78
C LYS A 26 18.16 26.46 6.17
N GLU A 27 18.24 25.32 5.51
CA GLU A 27 17.08 24.59 5.05
C GLU A 27 16.31 24.25 6.33
N THR A 28 15.18 24.92 6.54
CA THR A 28 14.32 24.67 7.70
C THR A 28 13.94 23.20 7.64
N GLU A 29 14.26 22.46 8.71
CA GLU A 29 13.94 21.03 8.78
C GLU A 29 12.42 20.87 8.60
N LYS A 30 12.03 20.04 7.64
CA LYS A 30 10.62 19.84 7.29
C LYS A 30 9.92 19.16 8.46
N PRO A 31 8.66 19.52 8.78
CA PRO A 31 7.88 18.77 9.75
C PRO A 31 7.73 17.31 9.29
N VAL A 32 7.78 16.38 10.23
CA VAL A 32 7.58 14.95 9.97
C VAL A 32 6.11 14.62 10.19
N ILE A 33 5.57 13.74 9.34
CA ILE A 33 4.29 13.09 9.56
C ILE A 33 4.49 11.57 9.67
N THR A 34 3.94 10.98 10.73
CA THR A 34 3.99 9.54 10.97
C THR A 34 2.79 8.87 10.33
N LEU A 35 3.05 8.07 9.30
CA LEU A 35 2.05 7.35 8.51
C LEU A 35 1.98 5.89 8.96
N GLY A 36 0.84 5.48 9.52
CA GLY A 36 0.58 4.07 9.84
C GLY A 36 0.18 3.26 8.61
N SER A 37 0.83 2.11 8.43
CA SER A 37 0.62 1.18 7.31
C SER A 37 0.57 -0.28 7.78
N ASP A 38 -0.17 -1.15 7.09
CA ASP A 38 -0.14 -2.61 7.29
C ASP A 38 0.64 -3.33 6.17
N ASN A 39 0.47 -4.65 6.06
CA ASN A 39 1.11 -5.48 5.03
C ASN A 39 0.06 -6.11 4.11
N TYR A 40 -0.28 -5.39 3.05
CA TYR A 40 -1.24 -5.75 2.02
C TYR A 40 -0.71 -5.44 0.61
N PRO A 41 0.19 -6.28 0.05
CA PRO A 41 0.65 -6.14 -1.33
C PRO A 41 -0.53 -6.17 -2.34
N PRO A 42 -0.45 -5.40 -3.45
CA PRO A 42 0.64 -4.50 -3.85
C PRO A 42 0.51 -3.07 -3.27
N TYR A 43 -0.44 -2.83 -2.36
CA TYR A 43 -0.79 -1.50 -1.90
C TYR A 43 0.17 -0.98 -0.84
N ASN A 44 0.47 -1.79 0.16
CA ASN A 44 1.45 -1.45 1.19
C ASN A 44 2.16 -2.71 1.69
N TYR A 45 3.49 -2.69 1.75
CA TYR A 45 4.30 -3.83 2.18
C TYR A 45 5.73 -3.40 2.42
N LEU A 46 6.55 -4.28 2.98
CA LEU A 46 7.99 -4.07 3.06
C LEU A 46 8.67 -4.72 1.85
N ASN A 47 9.55 -4.00 1.16
CA ASN A 47 10.38 -4.59 0.12
C ASN A 47 11.44 -5.55 0.71
N GLU A 48 12.29 -6.12 -0.14
CA GLU A 48 13.35 -7.05 0.27
C GLU A 48 14.34 -6.45 1.28
N ASP A 49 14.51 -5.13 1.27
CA ASP A 49 15.37 -4.38 2.20
C ASP A 49 14.65 -3.99 3.50
N GLY A 50 13.38 -4.39 3.69
CA GLY A 50 12.57 -4.03 4.84
C GLY A 50 12.02 -2.60 4.80
N VAL A 51 12.05 -1.94 3.64
CA VAL A 51 11.58 -0.56 3.45
C VAL A 51 10.11 -0.56 3.06
N PRO A 52 9.24 0.21 3.75
CA PRO A 52 7.84 0.38 3.34
C PRO A 52 7.72 0.89 1.91
N THR A 53 6.91 0.20 1.12
CA THR A 53 6.66 0.47 -0.30
C THR A 53 5.25 0.03 -0.71
N GLY A 54 4.90 0.25 -1.98
CA GLY A 54 3.60 -0.05 -2.57
C GLY A 54 2.81 1.20 -2.96
N ILE A 55 1.70 0.99 -3.66
CA ILE A 55 0.88 2.07 -4.24
C ILE A 55 0.47 3.12 -3.19
N ASP A 56 -0.01 2.67 -2.04
CA ASP A 56 -0.54 3.54 -0.99
C ASP A 56 0.59 4.31 -0.29
N VAL A 57 1.72 3.64 -0.04
CA VAL A 57 2.91 4.25 0.58
C VAL A 57 3.50 5.31 -0.33
N GLU A 58 3.67 5.02 -1.62
CA GLU A 58 4.25 5.96 -2.58
C GLU A 58 3.33 7.16 -2.82
N LEU A 59 2.01 6.94 -2.93
CA LEU A 59 1.03 8.01 -3.13
C LEU A 59 0.98 8.96 -1.93
N ALA A 60 0.93 8.42 -0.71
CA ALA A 60 0.95 9.23 0.51
C ALA A 60 2.27 9.99 0.66
N THR A 61 3.40 9.32 0.39
CA THR A 61 4.73 9.92 0.46
C THR A 61 4.86 11.12 -0.49
N GLU A 62 4.45 10.96 -1.74
CA GLU A 62 4.51 12.05 -2.72
C GLU A 62 3.54 13.19 -2.37
N ALA A 63 2.34 12.89 -1.87
CA ALA A 63 1.37 13.89 -1.43
C ALA A 63 1.93 14.77 -0.30
N PHE A 64 2.43 14.16 0.78
CA PHE A 64 2.99 14.87 1.93
C PHE A 64 4.27 15.61 1.58
N LYS A 65 5.12 15.05 0.72
CA LYS A 65 6.31 15.72 0.20
C LYS A 65 5.96 17.02 -0.53
N ARG A 66 4.91 17.04 -1.35
CA ARG A 66 4.40 18.26 -2.01
C ARG A 66 3.82 19.27 -1.03
N MET A 67 3.29 18.80 0.10
CA MET A 67 2.83 19.65 1.21
C MET A 67 3.97 20.17 2.09
N GLY A 68 5.22 19.75 1.84
CA GLY A 68 6.38 20.21 2.58
C GLY A 68 6.73 19.38 3.82
N TYR A 69 6.19 18.17 3.94
CA TYR A 69 6.48 17.24 5.03
C TYR A 69 7.55 16.22 4.65
N GLN A 70 8.23 15.69 5.66
CA GLN A 70 8.88 14.38 5.62
C GLN A 70 7.88 13.32 6.07
N VAL A 71 7.97 12.11 5.54
CA VAL A 71 7.07 11.01 5.91
C VAL A 71 7.87 9.92 6.60
N ASP A 72 7.45 9.56 7.79
CA ASP A 72 7.92 8.38 8.52
C ASP A 72 6.84 7.31 8.43
N VAL A 73 7.11 6.23 7.70
CA VAL A 73 6.14 5.16 7.48
C VAL A 73 6.40 4.06 8.48
N VAL A 74 5.42 3.82 9.35
CA VAL A 74 5.51 2.82 10.43
C VAL A 74 4.52 1.68 10.19
N GLN A 75 5.01 0.46 10.33
CA GLN A 75 4.16 -0.71 10.24
C GLN A 75 3.38 -0.89 11.54
N ILE A 76 2.05 -0.95 11.45
CA ILE A 76 1.16 -1.05 12.61
C ILE A 76 0.35 -2.34 12.59
N ASN A 77 -0.15 -2.75 13.76
CA ASN A 77 -1.27 -3.67 13.80
C ASN A 77 -2.53 -2.93 13.33
N TRP A 78 -3.05 -3.32 12.16
CA TRP A 78 -4.20 -2.66 11.55
C TRP A 78 -5.45 -2.62 12.43
N GLU A 79 -5.63 -3.61 13.33
CA GLU A 79 -6.76 -3.63 14.27
C GLU A 79 -6.68 -2.49 15.29
N LYS A 80 -5.48 -1.94 15.55
CA LYS A 80 -5.26 -0.84 16.49
C LYS A 80 -5.23 0.54 15.85
N LYS A 81 -5.42 0.65 14.53
CA LYS A 81 -5.28 1.93 13.79
C LYS A 81 -6.05 3.10 14.39
N LYS A 82 -7.28 2.87 14.87
CA LYS A 82 -8.12 3.91 15.45
C LYS A 82 -7.51 4.47 16.73
N GLU A 83 -7.12 3.57 17.64
CA GLU A 83 -6.46 3.90 18.89
C GLU A 83 -5.15 4.66 18.66
N LEU A 84 -4.35 4.23 17.69
CA LEU A 84 -3.06 4.86 17.37
C LEU A 84 -3.21 6.27 16.80
N VAL A 85 -4.22 6.51 15.96
CA VAL A 85 -4.54 7.86 15.45
C VAL A 85 -5.09 8.74 16.58
N GLU A 86 -5.99 8.21 17.42
CA GLU A 86 -6.59 8.96 18.53
C GLU A 86 -5.57 9.30 19.63
N SER A 87 -4.58 8.45 19.86
CA SER A 87 -3.49 8.69 20.82
C SER A 87 -2.43 9.66 20.30
N GLY A 88 -2.36 9.85 18.98
CA GLY A 88 -1.30 10.62 18.31
C GLY A 88 0.03 9.88 18.18
N GLU A 89 0.04 8.55 18.37
CA GLU A 89 1.21 7.72 18.08
C GLU A 89 1.50 7.67 16.57
N ILE A 90 0.44 7.78 15.76
CA ILE A 90 0.51 8.05 14.32
C ILE A 90 -0.38 9.24 13.97
N ASP A 91 -0.02 10.01 12.95
CA ASP A 91 -0.78 11.18 12.53
C ASP A 91 -1.91 10.82 11.56
N CYS A 92 -1.68 9.79 10.74
CA CYS A 92 -2.64 9.35 9.74
C CYS A 92 -2.40 7.89 9.34
N ILE A 93 -3.34 7.35 8.59
CA ILE A 93 -3.26 6.03 7.98
C ILE A 93 -3.43 6.14 6.47
N MET A 94 -2.70 5.32 5.73
CA MET A 94 -2.95 5.07 4.31
C MET A 94 -2.93 3.57 4.06
N GLY A 95 -4.01 3.09 3.46
CA GLY A 95 -4.25 1.68 3.18
C GLY A 95 -5.55 1.51 2.41
N CYS A 96 -5.85 0.29 1.97
CA CYS A 96 -7.12 -0.11 1.36
C CYS A 96 -8.32 -0.05 2.32
N PHE A 97 -8.60 1.14 2.85
CA PHE A 97 -9.58 1.39 3.89
C PHE A 97 -10.82 2.08 3.33
N SER A 98 -11.95 1.36 3.33
CA SER A 98 -13.21 1.90 2.79
C SER A 98 -13.78 3.03 3.66
N MET A 99 -14.32 4.06 3.03
CA MET A 99 -14.98 5.19 3.72
C MET A 99 -16.39 4.86 4.23
N GLU A 100 -17.08 3.94 3.54
CA GLU A 100 -18.49 3.62 3.80
C GLU A 100 -18.71 3.02 5.20
N GLY A 101 -19.75 3.50 5.89
CA GLY A 101 -20.12 3.06 7.24
C GLY A 101 -19.26 3.63 8.38
N ARG A 102 -18.35 4.57 8.09
CA ARG A 102 -17.40 5.15 9.06
C ARG A 102 -16.97 6.59 8.74
N LEU A 103 -17.83 7.34 8.04
CA LEU A 103 -17.54 8.71 7.64
C LEU A 103 -17.31 9.64 8.84
N ASP A 104 -17.97 9.34 9.97
CA ASP A 104 -17.85 10.12 11.21
C ASP A 104 -16.70 9.67 12.12
N ASP A 105 -16.06 8.53 11.82
CA ASP A 105 -14.96 7.99 12.64
C ASP A 105 -13.60 8.66 12.35
N TYR A 106 -13.44 9.25 11.16
CA TYR A 106 -12.16 9.80 10.69
C TYR A 106 -12.34 11.09 9.90
N ARG A 107 -11.28 11.90 9.84
CA ARG A 107 -11.19 13.02 8.89
C ARG A 107 -10.58 12.50 7.60
N TRP A 108 -11.40 12.41 6.55
CA TRP A 108 -10.99 11.84 5.28
C TRP A 108 -10.40 12.89 4.33
N ALA A 109 -9.27 12.58 3.70
CA ALA A 109 -8.72 13.37 2.59
C ALA A 109 -9.57 13.27 1.30
N GLY A 110 -10.48 12.30 1.25
CA GLY A 110 -11.28 11.93 0.08
C GLY A 110 -10.89 10.55 -0.47
N PRO A 111 -11.67 9.98 -1.38
CA PRO A 111 -11.32 8.72 -2.02
C PRO A 111 -10.19 8.94 -3.02
N TYR A 112 -9.16 8.10 -2.97
CA TYR A 112 -8.04 8.13 -3.93
C TYR A 112 -8.05 6.93 -4.89
N ILE A 113 -8.70 5.82 -4.51
CA ILE A 113 -8.95 4.65 -5.37
C ILE A 113 -10.42 4.28 -5.31
N ALA A 114 -11.01 4.04 -6.47
CA ALA A 114 -12.32 3.40 -6.60
C ALA A 114 -12.10 1.92 -6.94
N SER A 115 -12.27 1.05 -5.94
CA SER A 115 -12.23 -0.40 -6.16
C SER A 115 -13.59 -0.91 -6.61
N ARG A 116 -13.60 -1.80 -7.61
CA ARG A 116 -14.79 -2.53 -8.06
C ARG A 116 -14.52 -4.01 -7.92
N GLN A 117 -15.53 -4.74 -7.46
CA GLN A 117 -15.49 -6.19 -7.53
C GLN A 117 -15.75 -6.61 -8.97
N VAL A 118 -14.84 -7.42 -9.51
CA VAL A 118 -14.92 -7.94 -10.86
C VAL A 118 -14.81 -9.46 -10.81
N VAL A 119 -15.41 -10.12 -11.79
CA VAL A 119 -15.22 -11.56 -11.99
C VAL A 119 -14.18 -11.70 -13.08
N ALA A 120 -13.04 -12.30 -12.74
CA ALA A 120 -12.04 -12.66 -13.72
C ALA A 120 -12.48 -13.94 -14.43
N VAL A 121 -12.33 -13.94 -15.76
CA VAL A 121 -12.66 -15.08 -16.62
C VAL A 121 -11.52 -15.28 -17.61
N ASN A 122 -11.42 -16.48 -18.19
CA ASN A 122 -10.47 -16.73 -19.27
C ASN A 122 -10.79 -15.82 -20.47
N GLU A 123 -9.76 -15.31 -21.15
CA GLU A 123 -9.90 -14.46 -22.34
C GLU A 123 -10.80 -15.07 -23.42
N ASN A 124 -10.77 -16.40 -23.56
CA ASN A 124 -11.53 -17.16 -24.55
C ASN A 124 -12.86 -17.69 -23.99
N SER A 125 -13.32 -17.20 -22.84
CA SER A 125 -14.60 -17.64 -22.25
C SER A 125 -15.81 -16.94 -22.88
N ASP A 126 -16.94 -17.63 -22.88
CA ASP A 126 -18.24 -17.07 -23.30
C ASP A 126 -18.95 -16.26 -22.18
N ILE A 127 -18.22 -15.82 -21.15
CA ILE A 127 -18.77 -15.12 -19.98
C ILE A 127 -18.51 -13.62 -20.13
N TYR A 128 -19.55 -12.84 -20.40
CA TYR A 128 -19.44 -11.40 -20.65
C TYR A 128 -20.21 -10.53 -19.65
N LYS A 129 -21.16 -11.12 -18.93
CA LYS A 129 -22.00 -10.45 -17.93
C LYS A 129 -22.32 -11.41 -16.78
N LEU A 130 -22.77 -10.85 -15.65
CA LEU A 130 -23.07 -11.63 -14.44
C LEU A 130 -24.07 -12.76 -14.70
N SER A 131 -25.07 -12.58 -15.57
CA SER A 131 -26.04 -13.63 -15.89
C SER A 131 -25.42 -14.88 -16.49
N ASP A 132 -24.27 -14.77 -17.15
CA ASP A 132 -23.59 -15.90 -17.79
C ASP A 132 -22.91 -16.84 -16.76
N LEU A 133 -22.89 -16.43 -15.48
CA LEU A 133 -22.44 -17.25 -14.35
C LEU A 133 -23.50 -18.25 -13.89
N GLU A 134 -24.71 -18.23 -14.47
CA GLU A 134 -25.75 -19.17 -14.09
C GLU A 134 -25.30 -20.62 -14.32
N GLY A 135 -25.40 -21.43 -13.25
CA GLY A 135 -24.93 -22.81 -13.27
C GLY A 135 -23.42 -22.97 -13.48
N LYS A 136 -22.61 -21.93 -13.23
CA LYS A 136 -21.15 -22.01 -13.21
C LYS A 136 -20.62 -22.17 -11.80
N ASN A 137 -19.39 -22.68 -11.70
CA ASN A 137 -18.61 -22.67 -10.46
C ASN A 137 -17.84 -21.35 -10.38
N LEU A 138 -17.94 -20.66 -9.24
CA LEU A 138 -17.20 -19.43 -8.97
C LEU A 138 -16.28 -19.65 -7.77
N ALA A 139 -15.02 -19.24 -7.88
CA ALA A 139 -14.10 -19.22 -6.75
C ALA A 139 -13.97 -17.79 -6.19
N VAL A 140 -13.92 -17.67 -4.88
CA VAL A 140 -13.72 -16.41 -4.15
C VAL A 140 -12.70 -16.61 -3.04
N GLN A 141 -11.99 -15.56 -2.65
CA GLN A 141 -11.13 -15.61 -1.47
C GLN A 141 -12.00 -15.60 -0.21
N SER A 142 -11.76 -16.54 0.72
CA SER A 142 -12.48 -16.58 1.98
C SER A 142 -12.28 -15.30 2.80
N THR A 143 -13.28 -14.96 3.62
CA THR A 143 -13.36 -13.79 4.50
C THR A 143 -13.32 -12.43 3.80
N THR A 144 -13.41 -12.39 2.47
CA THR A 144 -13.41 -11.15 1.69
C THR A 144 -14.83 -10.69 1.33
N LYS A 145 -14.94 -9.41 0.92
CA LYS A 145 -16.21 -8.82 0.48
C LYS A 145 -16.89 -9.61 -0.66
N PRO A 146 -16.18 -10.11 -1.70
CA PRO A 146 -16.74 -11.02 -2.70
C PRO A 146 -17.46 -12.23 -2.14
N GLU A 147 -16.89 -12.91 -1.15
CA GLU A 147 -17.52 -14.10 -0.55
C GLU A 147 -18.90 -13.75 0.01
N GLY A 148 -19.00 -12.67 0.80
CA GLY A 148 -20.27 -12.21 1.33
C GLY A 148 -21.28 -11.82 0.25
N ILE A 149 -20.82 -11.16 -0.82
CA ILE A 149 -21.66 -10.75 -1.95
C ILE A 149 -22.29 -11.97 -2.63
N PHE A 150 -21.49 -12.99 -2.96
CA PHE A 150 -21.96 -14.17 -3.70
C PHE A 150 -22.69 -15.19 -2.81
N LEU A 151 -22.26 -15.39 -1.56
CA LEU A 151 -22.96 -16.26 -0.60
C LEU A 151 -24.37 -15.75 -0.30
N ASN A 152 -24.49 -14.45 0.01
CA ASN A 152 -25.76 -13.87 0.45
C ASN A 152 -26.58 -13.27 -0.70
N ARG A 153 -26.06 -13.33 -1.94
CA ARG A 153 -26.66 -12.70 -3.13
C ARG A 153 -27.09 -11.27 -2.85
N MET A 154 -26.15 -10.47 -2.35
CA MET A 154 -26.39 -9.08 -1.96
C MET A 154 -26.69 -8.16 -3.16
N ASP A 155 -26.59 -8.68 -4.38
CA ASP A 155 -26.88 -8.00 -5.63
C ASP A 155 -27.81 -8.88 -6.48
N GLU A 156 -28.98 -8.33 -6.85
CA GLU A 156 -30.03 -9.03 -7.61
C GLU A 156 -29.57 -9.49 -9.01
N ARG A 157 -28.46 -8.93 -9.52
CA ARG A 157 -27.89 -9.31 -10.83
C ARG A 157 -27.10 -10.62 -10.77
N ILE A 158 -26.80 -11.15 -9.58
CA ILE A 158 -26.05 -12.39 -9.40
C ILE A 158 -26.98 -13.59 -9.63
N PRO A 159 -26.74 -14.42 -10.67
CA PRO A 159 -27.57 -15.58 -10.93
C PRO A 159 -27.29 -16.71 -9.93
N LYS A 160 -28.09 -17.78 -10.01
CA LYS A 160 -27.81 -18.99 -9.24
C LYS A 160 -26.57 -19.69 -9.80
N LEU A 161 -25.50 -19.71 -9.02
CA LEU A 161 -24.29 -20.50 -9.30
C LEU A 161 -24.55 -22.00 -9.10
N GLU A 162 -23.73 -22.86 -9.73
CA GLU A 162 -23.68 -24.29 -9.44
C GLU A 162 -23.01 -24.52 -8.07
N ASN A 163 -21.78 -24.01 -7.90
CA ASN A 163 -21.06 -23.98 -6.64
C ASN A 163 -20.34 -22.65 -6.42
N LEU A 164 -20.22 -22.24 -5.16
CA LEU A 164 -19.29 -21.20 -4.73
C LEU A 164 -18.16 -21.83 -3.93
N ILE A 165 -16.94 -21.72 -4.43
CA ILE A 165 -15.73 -22.27 -3.83
C ILE A 165 -15.04 -21.16 -3.05
N SER A 166 -14.97 -21.30 -1.73
CA SER A 166 -14.27 -20.35 -0.87
C SER A 166 -12.84 -20.84 -0.62
N LEU A 167 -11.86 -20.11 -1.14
CA LEU A 167 -10.44 -20.46 -1.04
C LEU A 167 -9.83 -19.87 0.23
N GLY A 168 -9.54 -20.75 1.19
CA GLY A 168 -9.31 -20.41 2.58
C GLY A 168 -7.95 -19.87 2.98
N HIS A 169 -6.90 -19.92 2.16
CA HIS A 169 -5.54 -19.57 2.61
C HIS A 169 -4.71 -18.88 1.53
N ARG A 170 -4.17 -17.69 1.84
CA ARG A 170 -3.09 -17.04 1.07
C ARG A 170 -1.88 -17.97 0.95
N GLU A 171 -1.58 -18.72 2.02
CA GLU A 171 -0.55 -19.77 2.01
C GLU A 171 -0.80 -20.83 0.94
N LEU A 172 -2.04 -21.26 0.68
CA LEU A 172 -2.30 -22.25 -0.36
C LEU A 172 -2.06 -21.64 -1.74
N ILE A 173 -2.41 -20.38 -1.96
CA ILE A 173 -2.12 -19.69 -3.23
C ILE A 173 -0.61 -19.58 -3.42
N TYR A 174 0.14 -19.11 -2.42
CA TYR A 174 1.60 -19.04 -2.48
C TYR A 174 2.25 -20.43 -2.60
N THR A 175 1.76 -21.43 -1.88
CA THR A 175 2.26 -22.81 -1.94
C THR A 175 1.98 -23.41 -3.31
N LEU A 176 0.81 -23.18 -3.91
CA LEU A 176 0.51 -23.64 -5.27
C LEU A 176 1.38 -22.92 -6.30
N GLU A 177 1.71 -21.65 -6.07
CA GLU A 177 2.64 -20.88 -6.89
C GLU A 177 4.09 -21.39 -6.73
N GLU A 178 4.56 -21.66 -5.51
CA GLU A 178 5.83 -22.32 -5.24
C GLU A 178 5.89 -23.70 -5.90
N MET A 179 4.80 -24.48 -5.81
CA MET A 179 4.69 -25.79 -6.47
C MET A 179 4.69 -25.68 -7.99
N ARG A 180 4.21 -24.56 -8.57
CA ARG A 180 4.34 -24.29 -10.01
C ARG A 180 5.79 -23.98 -10.36
N GLN A 181 6.43 -23.11 -9.59
CA GLN A 181 7.83 -22.71 -9.79
C GLN A 181 8.82 -23.89 -9.63
N ASP A 182 8.60 -24.77 -8.66
CA ASP A 182 9.45 -25.94 -8.41
C ASP A 182 9.10 -27.17 -9.28
N GLY A 183 8.05 -27.05 -10.11
CA GLY A 183 7.57 -28.08 -11.03
C GLY A 183 6.83 -29.24 -10.37
N THR A 184 6.57 -29.20 -9.06
CA THR A 184 5.79 -30.21 -8.34
C THR A 184 4.35 -30.24 -8.83
N PHE A 185 3.76 -29.09 -9.13
CA PHE A 185 2.41 -28.97 -9.66
C PHE A 185 2.25 -29.72 -10.98
N LEU A 186 3.17 -29.51 -11.93
CA LEU A 186 3.19 -30.19 -13.22
C LEU A 186 3.31 -31.71 -13.07
N LYS A 187 4.23 -32.19 -12.22
CA LYS A 187 4.43 -33.63 -11.94
C LYS A 187 3.21 -34.32 -11.36
N ILE A 188 2.37 -33.60 -10.61
CA ILE A 188 1.13 -34.14 -10.05
C ILE A 188 0.08 -34.22 -11.15
N ILE A 189 -0.08 -33.17 -11.95
CA ILE A 189 -1.12 -33.08 -12.97
C ILE A 189 -0.85 -34.02 -14.15
N GLU A 190 0.41 -34.24 -14.55
CA GLU A 190 0.82 -35.22 -15.57
C GLU A 190 0.34 -36.65 -15.30
N LYS A 191 0.02 -36.98 -14.04
CA LYS A 191 -0.52 -38.31 -13.69
C LYS A 191 -1.96 -38.50 -14.14
N TYR A 192 -2.68 -37.41 -14.39
CA TYR A 192 -4.13 -37.40 -14.58
C TYR A 192 -4.58 -36.71 -15.87
N LEU A 193 -3.72 -35.89 -16.49
CA LEU A 193 -4.01 -35.18 -17.72
C LEU A 193 -2.88 -35.37 -18.74
N ASP A 194 -3.25 -35.75 -19.95
CA ASP A 194 -2.34 -35.76 -21.10
C ASP A 194 -2.07 -34.32 -21.55
N ASP A 195 -0.80 -34.00 -21.81
CA ASP A 195 -0.34 -32.67 -22.24
C ASP A 195 -0.76 -31.52 -21.29
N PRO A 196 -0.38 -31.58 -20.00
CA PRO A 196 -0.86 -30.63 -19.00
C PRO A 196 -0.29 -29.23 -19.17
N GLN A 197 0.84 -29.07 -19.86
CA GLN A 197 1.44 -27.77 -20.15
C GLN A 197 0.47 -26.86 -20.91
N LYS A 198 -0.33 -27.43 -21.83
CA LYS A 198 -1.38 -26.72 -22.57
C LYS A 198 -2.45 -26.06 -21.68
N TYR A 199 -2.64 -26.54 -20.46
CA TYR A 199 -3.65 -26.04 -19.51
C TYR A 199 -3.04 -25.21 -18.38
N LEU A 200 -1.71 -25.21 -18.26
CA LEU A 200 -0.95 -24.51 -17.22
C LEU A 200 -0.34 -23.19 -17.72
N GLU A 201 -0.20 -23.01 -19.05
CA GLU A 201 0.39 -21.83 -19.69
C GLU A 201 -0.51 -20.58 -19.80
N VAL A 202 -1.63 -20.49 -19.06
CA VAL A 202 -2.55 -19.34 -19.17
C VAL A 202 -2.11 -18.10 -18.36
N ASP A 203 -0.89 -18.10 -17.80
CA ASP A 203 -0.38 -17.03 -16.93
C ASP A 203 0.56 -16.03 -17.64
N ASP A 204 0.71 -16.08 -18.98
CA ASP A 204 1.51 -15.08 -19.74
C ASP A 204 0.73 -13.77 -20.04
N LEU A 205 -0.12 -13.34 -19.09
CA LEU A 205 -0.55 -11.95 -19.02
C LEU A 205 0.46 -11.20 -18.16
N GLY A 206 1.53 -10.76 -18.82
CA GLY A 206 2.52 -9.86 -18.25
C GLY A 206 1.85 -8.70 -17.50
N TYR A 207 2.19 -8.60 -16.22
CA TYR A 207 1.95 -7.42 -15.40
C TYR A 207 2.84 -6.26 -15.86
#